data_AF-A0A9P3V065-F1
#
_entry.id   AF-A0A9P3V065-F1
#
_cell.length_a   1.000
_cell.length_b   1.000
_cell.length_c   1.000
_cell.angle_alpha   90.00
_cell.angle_beta   90.00
_cell.angle_gamma   90.00
#
_symmetry.space_group_name_H-M   'P 1'
#
loop_
_entity.id
_entity.type
_entity.pdbx_description
1 polymer ?
#
loop_
_entity_poly.entity_id
_entity_poly.type
_entity_poly.pdbx_seq_one_letter_code
_entity_poly.pdbx_strand_id
1 'polypeptide(L)' 'MTAVLVCHREHPSTGTLTAEWTYWDSLELAHQAAAELPPCGPHCIGVHTVVPVELESAAPRGRHLARFLP' A
#
# COMPACT_ATOMS: atom_id res chain seq x y z
N MET A 1 11.62 -5.85 -7.42
CA MET A 1 10.52 -6.49 -6.67
C MET A 1 9.94 -5.44 -5.74
N THR A 2 8.73 -4.99 -6.02
CA THR A 2 8.02 -3.98 -5.21
C THR A 2 7.61 -4.54 -3.85
N ALA A 3 7.36 -3.67 -2.88
CA ALA A 3 6.87 -4.04 -1.57
C ALA A 3 5.84 -3.03 -1.06
N VAL A 4 5.05 -3.46 -0.10
CA VAL A 4 4.09 -2.64 0.64
C VAL A 4 4.48 -2.64 2.10
N LEU A 5 4.50 -1.45 2.69
CA LEU A 5 4.53 -1.24 4.13
C LEU A 5 3.11 -1.00 4.60
N VAL A 6 2.62 -1.87 5.48
CA VAL A 6 1.30 -1.82 6.09
C VAL A 6 1.40 -1.22 7.48
N CYS A 7 0.70 -0.12 7.73
CA CYS A 7 0.48 0.42 9.07
C CYS A 7 -0.89 -0.02 9.57
N HIS A 8 -0.94 -0.77 10.68
CA HIS A 8 -2.20 -1.15 11.30
C HIS A 8 -2.70 -0.04 12.23
N ARG A 9 -3.99 0.28 12.10
CA ARG A 9 -4.61 1.42 12.78
C ARG A 9 -5.86 0.99 13.51
N GLU A 10 -6.14 1.63 14.62
CA GLU A 10 -7.40 1.47 15.35
C GLU A 10 -8.11 2.81 15.44
N HIS A 11 -9.39 2.85 15.06
CA HIS A 11 -10.19 4.04 15.22
C HIS A 11 -10.60 4.20 16.70
N PRO A 12 -10.23 5.30 17.38
CA PRO A 12 -10.30 5.39 18.84
C PRO A 12 -11.72 5.41 19.40
N SER A 13 -12.71 5.83 18.60
CA SER A 13 -14.11 5.90 19.04
C SER A 13 -14.90 4.63 18.75
N THR A 14 -14.43 3.77 17.85
CA THR A 14 -15.19 2.58 17.39
C THR A 14 -14.44 1.27 17.64
N GLY A 15 -13.15 1.33 17.99
CA GLY A 15 -12.28 0.15 18.11
C GLY A 15 -12.07 -0.59 16.78
N THR A 16 -12.41 0.04 15.65
CA THR A 16 -12.34 -0.62 14.34
C THR A 16 -10.89 -0.68 13.88
N LEU A 17 -10.42 -1.90 13.60
CA LEU A 17 -9.11 -2.13 12.99
C LEU A 17 -9.16 -1.81 11.48
N THR A 18 -8.22 -1.00 11.03
CA THR A 18 -8.02 -0.60 9.64
C THR A 18 -6.53 -0.68 9.29
N ALA A 19 -6.20 -0.50 8.01
CA ALA A 19 -4.82 -0.49 7.55
C ALA A 19 -4.60 0.64 6.55
N GLU A 20 -3.38 1.20 6.56
CA GLU A 20 -2.88 2.12 5.56
C GLU A 20 -1.68 1.47 4.85
N TRP A 21 -1.62 1.63 3.52
CA TRP A 21 -0.61 0.98 2.68
C TRP A 21 0.25 2.01 1.97
N THR A 22 1.55 1.87 2.09
CA THR A 22 2.53 2.66 1.34
C THR A 22 3.35 1.73 0.46
N TYR A 23 3.36 2.00 -0.84
CA TYR A 23 4.10 1.21 -1.83
C TYR A 23 5.54 1.70 -1.96
N TRP A 24 6.45 0.75 -2.13
CA TRP A 24 7.89 0.98 -2.26
C TRP A 24 8.44 0.21 -3.46
N ASP A 25 9.44 0.79 -4.12
CA ASP A 25 10.08 0.21 -5.32
C ASP A 25 10.85 -1.08 -5.01
N SER A 26 11.32 -1.25 -3.77
CA SER A 26 12.05 -2.42 -3.33
C SER A 26 11.64 -2.86 -1.91
N LEU A 27 11.84 -4.16 -1.65
CA LEU A 27 11.67 -4.75 -0.32
C LEU A 27 12.62 -4.12 0.71
N GLU A 28 13.86 -3.84 0.31
CA GLU A 28 14.87 -3.21 1.16
C GLU A 28 14.43 -1.81 1.61
N LEU A 29 13.93 -0.98 0.68
CA LEU A 29 13.43 0.36 1.00
C LEU A 29 12.22 0.31 1.94
N ALA A 30 11.30 -0.64 1.74
CA ALA A 30 10.16 -0.82 2.63
C ALA A 30 10.59 -1.21 4.06
N HIS A 31 11.61 -2.08 4.19
CA HIS A 31 12.17 -2.43 5.49
C HIS A 31 12.91 -1.27 6.16
N GLN A 32 13.70 -0.51 5.40
CA GLN A 32 14.38 0.66 5.93
C GLN A 32 13.38 1.69 6.46
N ALA A 33 12.33 1.96 5.68
CA ALA A 33 11.25 2.84 6.10
C ALA A 33 10.52 2.31 7.35
N ALA A 34 10.32 1.00 7.46
CA ALA A 34 9.74 0.38 8.66
C ALA A 34 10.61 0.55 9.91
N ALA A 35 11.93 0.46 9.76
CA ALA A 35 12.89 0.61 10.86
C ALA A 35 13.08 2.06 11.30
N GLU A 36 13.00 3.00 10.36
CA GLU A 36 13.17 4.43 10.61
C GLU A 36 11.86 5.17 10.91
N LEU A 37 10.73 4.46 10.82
CA LEU A 37 9.40 5.05 10.97
C LEU A 37 9.31 5.74 12.34
N PRO A 38 9.13 7.08 12.39
CA PRO A 38 8.70 7.73 13.61
C PRO A 38 7.29 7.23 13.98
N PRO A 39 6.70 7.63 15.12
CA PRO A 39 5.28 7.42 15.35
C PRO A 39 4.45 7.87 14.14
N CYS A 40 3.96 6.86 13.42
CA CYS A 40 3.13 6.84 12.20
C CYS A 40 1.86 7.69 12.30
N GLY A 41 1.42 8.01 13.53
CA GLY A 41 0.29 8.88 13.82
C GLY A 41 -0.53 8.40 15.03
N PRO A 42 -1.52 9.19 15.48
CA PRO A 42 -2.27 8.94 16.71
C PRO A 42 -3.16 7.69 16.68
N HIS A 43 -3.44 7.14 15.50
CA HIS A 43 -4.26 5.94 15.32
C HIS A 43 -3.42 4.68 15.09
N CYS A 44 -2.11 4.82 15.02
CA CYS A 44 -1.20 3.70 14.80
C CYS A 44 -1.10 2.85 16.05
N ILE A 45 -1.27 1.53 15.93
CA ILE A 45 -1.19 0.60 17.08
C ILE A 45 0.22 0.03 17.29
N GLY A 46 1.22 0.59 16.61
CA GLY A 46 2.62 0.15 16.70
C GLY A 46 2.94 -1.14 15.91
N VAL A 47 1.98 -1.67 15.15
CA VAL A 47 2.19 -2.86 14.31
C VAL A 47 2.39 -2.43 12.86
N HIS A 48 3.53 -2.85 12.31
CA HIS A 48 3.90 -2.62 10.91
C HIS A 48 4.31 -3.94 10.25
N THR A 49 3.82 -4.15 9.04
CA THR A 49 4.15 -5.35 8.26
C THR A 49 4.68 -4.95 6.90
N VAL A 50 5.81 -5.51 6.48
CA VAL A 50 6.32 -5.38 5.12
C VAL A 50 5.90 -6.62 4.34
N VAL A 51 5.26 -6.42 3.19
CA VAL A 51 4.76 -7.49 2.32
C VAL A 51 5.37 -7.31 0.92
N PRO A 52 6.12 -8.29 0.39
CA PRO A 52 6.54 -8.25 -1.00
C PRO A 52 5.32 -8.37 -1.91
N VAL A 53 5.24 -7.54 -2.94
CA VAL A 53 4.12 -7.56 -3.89
C VAL A 53 4.65 -7.58 -5.32
N GLU A 54 4.04 -8.37 -6.17
CA GLU A 54 4.22 -8.26 -7.61
C GLU A 54 3.05 -7.43 -8.15
N LEU A 55 3.34 -6.17 -8.51
CA LEU A 55 2.37 -5.35 -9.22
C LEU A 55 2.38 -5.81 -10.68
N GLU A 56 1.31 -6.50 -11.10
CA GLU A 56 1.08 -6.72 -12.52
C GLU A 56 1.05 -5.34 -13.20
N SER A 57 2.02 -5.10 -14.09
CA SER A 57 2.04 -3.87 -14.89
C SER A 57 0.71 -3.79 -15.60
N ALA A 58 -0.12 -2.81 -15.25
CA ALA A 58 -1.41 -2.63 -15.89
C ALA A 58 -1.16 -2.53 -17.40
N ALA A 59 -1.51 -3.58 -18.14
CA ALA A 59 -1.43 -3.54 -19.59
C ALA A 59 -2.16 -2.27 -20.04
N PRO A 60 -1.63 -1.52 -21.03
CA PRO A 60 -2.30 -0.32 -21.49
C PRO A 60 -3.70 -0.75 -21.89
N ARG A 61 -4.72 -0.20 -21.22
CA ARG A 61 -6.12 -0.42 -21.58
C ARG A 61 -6.24 0.00 -23.04
N GLY A 62 -6.16 -0.98 -23.93
CA GLY A 62 -6.26 -0.77 -25.35
C GLY A 62 -7.51 0.05 -25.58
N ARG A 63 -7.36 1.19 -26.26
CA ARG A 63 -8.47 1.97 -26.80
C ARG A 63 -9.42 0.98 -27.49
N HIS A 64 -10.50 0.58 -26.82
CA HIS A 64 -11.72 0.22 -27.51
C HIS A 64 -12.24 1.52 -28.14
N LEU A 65 -11.63 1.89 -29.27
CA LEU A 65 -12.36 2.59 -30.31
C LEU A 65 -13.44 1.62 -30.75
N ALA A 66 -14.57 1.64 -30.02
CA ALA A 66 -15.82 1.10 -30.50
C ALA A 66 -16.14 1.90 -31.75
N ARG A 67 -15.75 1.32 -32.87
CA ARG A 67 -16.02 1.76 -34.23
C ARG A 67 -17.54 1.70 -34.40
N PHE A 68 -18.23 2.80 -34.15
CA PHE A 68 -19.54 3.02 -34.73
C PHE A 68 -19.32 3.18 -36.25
N LEU A 69 -19.58 2.10 -36.98
CA LEU A 69 -19.78 2.14 -38.43
C LEU A 69 -21.29 2.09 -38.71
N PRO A 70 -21.73 2.75 -39.80
CA PRO A 70 -23.05 3.36 -39.96
C PRO A 70 -24.23 2.38 -40.07
#